data_AF-A0A953WG52-F1
#
_entry.id   AF-A0A953WG52-F1
#
_cell.length_a   1.000
_cell.length_b   1.000
_cell.length_c   1.000
_cell.angle_alpha   90.00
_cell.angle_beta   90.00
_cell.angle_gamma   90.00
#
_symmetry.space_group_name_H-M   'P 1'
#
loop_
_entity.id
_entity.type
_entity.pdbx_description
1 polymer ?
#
loop_
_entity_poly.entity_id
_entity_poly.type
_entity_poly.pdbx_seq_one_letter_code
_entity_poly.pdbx_strand_id
1 'polypeptide(L)'
;ILTDDFLRELHRRLFGDVWSWAGTYRKREKNIGMDPRMIGVSLRHLLGDAAYWVEHATYQPLEAAARFHHRLVQIHPFANGNGRHARISADTYLVRCFDHDPIDWENGADLANNNERRDAYIAALRAADGHDYDPLLAFVGHANDDDNNNDDGG
;
A
#
# COMPACT_ATOMS: atom_id res chain seq x y z
N ILE A 1 -3.20 -11.78 -9.34
CA ILE A 1 -2.92 -10.37 -8.97
C ILE A 1 -1.61 -10.23 -8.20
N LEU A 2 -1.20 -11.21 -7.37
CA LEU A 2 0.08 -11.17 -6.65
C LEU A 2 1.26 -11.66 -7.52
N THR A 3 1.58 -10.94 -8.59
CA THR A 3 2.72 -11.28 -9.49
C THR A 3 3.48 -10.02 -9.91
N ASP A 4 4.78 -10.18 -10.21
CA ASP A 4 5.64 -9.10 -10.74
C ASP A 4 5.03 -8.49 -12.02
N ASP A 5 4.58 -9.36 -12.93
CA ASP A 5 3.92 -8.99 -14.17
C ASP A 5 2.68 -8.14 -13.92
N PHE A 6 1.86 -8.49 -12.93
CA PHE A 6 0.69 -7.69 -12.59
C PHE A 6 1.08 -6.30 -12.09
N LEU A 7 2.09 -6.19 -11.21
CA LEU A 7 2.53 -4.89 -10.70
C LEU A 7 3.04 -3.97 -11.83
N ARG A 8 3.80 -4.54 -12.78
CA ARG A 8 4.30 -3.82 -13.95
C ARG A 8 3.17 -3.42 -14.89
N GLU A 9 2.27 -4.34 -15.17
CA GLU A 9 1.15 -4.13 -16.07
C GLU A 9 0.20 -3.06 -15.50
N LEU A 10 -0.09 -3.09 -14.20
CA LEU A 10 -0.88 -2.06 -13.54
C LEU A 10 -0.23 -0.68 -13.72
N HIS A 11 1.08 -0.56 -13.45
CA HIS A 11 1.78 0.71 -13.66
C HIS A 11 1.76 1.14 -15.13
N ARG A 12 1.90 0.21 -16.07
CA ARG A 12 1.82 0.49 -17.51
C ARG A 12 0.45 1.02 -17.90
N ARG A 13 -0.64 0.44 -17.38
CA ARG A 13 -2.01 0.91 -17.67
C ARG A 13 -2.31 2.27 -17.04
N LEU A 14 -1.74 2.55 -15.86
CA LEU A 14 -1.94 3.84 -15.19
C LEU A 14 -1.20 5.00 -15.86
N PHE A 15 -0.03 4.73 -16.48
CA PHE A 15 0.89 5.79 -16.89
C PHE A 15 1.49 5.64 -18.29
N GLY A 16 1.09 4.62 -19.06
CA GLY A 16 1.67 4.30 -20.36
C GLY A 16 1.47 5.39 -21.42
N ASP A 17 0.38 6.15 -21.32
CA ASP A 17 0.09 7.27 -22.22
C ASP A 17 0.92 8.53 -21.89
N VAL A 18 1.55 8.56 -20.71
CA VAL A 18 2.34 9.70 -20.21
C VAL A 18 3.84 9.40 -20.27
N TRP A 19 4.24 8.15 -19.96
CA TRP A 19 5.64 7.76 -19.86
C TRP A 19 5.92 6.47 -20.65
N SER A 20 6.85 6.55 -21.59
CA SER A 20 7.30 5.39 -22.38
C SER A 20 7.95 4.28 -21.55
N TRP A 21 8.43 4.59 -20.34
CA TRP A 21 9.02 3.64 -19.40
C TRP A 21 8.02 3.00 -18.44
N ALA A 22 6.72 3.34 -18.52
CA ALA A 22 5.72 2.79 -17.62
C ALA A 22 5.74 1.25 -17.62
N GLY A 23 5.70 0.64 -16.44
CA GLY A 23 5.85 -0.81 -16.26
C GLY A 23 7.31 -1.29 -16.18
N THR A 24 8.29 -0.38 -16.29
CA THR A 24 9.71 -0.69 -16.09
C THR A 24 10.20 -0.17 -14.74
N TYR A 25 10.79 -1.05 -13.93
CA TYR A 25 11.41 -0.66 -12.67
C TYR A 25 12.56 0.32 -12.89
N ARG A 26 12.72 1.24 -11.94
CA ARG A 26 13.81 2.21 -11.98
C ARG A 26 15.15 1.47 -11.88
N LYS A 27 16.16 2.01 -12.57
CA LYS A 27 17.55 1.54 -12.51
C LYS A 27 18.47 2.52 -11.78
N ARG A 28 17.95 3.67 -11.38
CA ARG A 28 18.70 4.75 -10.74
C ARG A 28 18.18 4.98 -9.34
N GLU A 29 19.07 5.42 -8.47
CA GLU A 29 18.73 5.83 -7.12
C GLU A 29 17.80 7.03 -7.08
N LYS A 30 17.03 7.12 -6.00
CA LYS A 30 16.14 8.22 -5.65
C LYS A 30 16.34 8.54 -4.18
N ASN A 31 15.89 9.72 -3.76
CA ASN A 31 15.96 10.12 -2.34
C ASN A 31 15.02 9.29 -1.43
N ILE A 32 14.17 8.46 -2.03
CA ILE A 32 13.21 7.58 -1.36
C ILE A 32 13.23 6.22 -2.06
N GLY A 33 12.93 5.18 -1.29
CA GLY A 33 12.96 3.81 -1.76
C GLY A 33 14.31 3.14 -1.55
N MET A 34 14.35 1.83 -1.82
CA MET A 34 15.55 1.01 -1.65
C MET A 34 16.50 1.04 -2.85
N ASP A 35 17.62 0.33 -2.74
CA ASP A 35 18.52 0.11 -3.87
C ASP A 35 17.78 -0.52 -5.07
N PRO A 36 17.85 0.06 -6.30
CA PRO A 36 17.25 -0.49 -7.50
C PRO A 36 17.54 -1.96 -7.77
N ARG A 37 18.75 -2.43 -7.40
CA ARG A 37 19.19 -3.82 -7.59
C ARG A 37 18.39 -4.80 -6.73
N MET A 38 17.84 -4.31 -5.62
CA MET A 38 17.06 -5.11 -4.68
C MET A 38 15.57 -5.12 -5.00
N ILE A 39 15.07 -4.22 -5.86
CA ILE A 39 13.63 -4.10 -6.16
C ILE A 39 13.00 -5.45 -6.52
N GLY A 40 13.58 -6.19 -7.47
CA GLY A 40 12.99 -7.45 -7.92
C GLY A 40 12.93 -8.53 -6.82
N VAL A 41 13.96 -8.60 -5.97
CA VAL A 41 14.00 -9.54 -4.84
C VAL A 41 12.99 -9.13 -3.78
N SER A 42 12.95 -7.86 -3.41
CA SER A 42 12.04 -7.34 -2.38
C SER A 42 10.58 -7.42 -2.80
N LEU A 43 10.25 -7.21 -4.08
CA LEU A 43 8.91 -7.42 -4.60
C LEU A 43 8.53 -8.90 -4.57
N ARG A 44 9.45 -9.81 -4.91
CA ARG A 44 9.19 -11.25 -4.80
C ARG A 44 8.85 -11.64 -3.37
N HIS A 45 9.61 -11.15 -2.38
CA HIS A 45 9.32 -11.39 -0.97
C HIS A 45 7.97 -10.81 -0.57
N LEU A 46 7.69 -9.54 -0.90
CA LEU A 46 6.41 -8.91 -0.59
C LEU A 46 5.22 -9.65 -1.19
N LEU A 47 5.31 -10.08 -2.45
CA LEU A 47 4.25 -10.84 -3.11
C LEU A 47 4.05 -12.22 -2.49
N GLY A 48 5.13 -12.88 -2.07
CA GLY A 48 5.08 -14.14 -1.33
C GLY A 48 4.43 -13.97 0.05
N ASP A 49 4.83 -12.94 0.79
CA ASP A 49 4.24 -12.61 2.09
C ASP A 49 2.75 -12.30 1.95
N ALA A 50 2.35 -11.50 0.95
CA ALA A 50 0.94 -11.21 0.69
C ALA A 50 0.14 -12.48 0.37
N ALA A 51 0.69 -13.39 -0.45
CA ALA A 51 0.02 -14.66 -0.73
C ALA A 51 -0.15 -15.50 0.54
N TYR A 52 0.89 -15.56 1.38
CA TYR A 52 0.85 -16.23 2.66
C TYR A 52 -0.19 -15.62 3.61
N TRP A 53 -0.28 -14.29 3.69
CA TRP A 53 -1.25 -13.61 4.55
C TRP A 53 -2.69 -13.96 4.20
N VAL A 54 -3.01 -14.06 2.90
CA VAL A 54 -4.33 -14.53 2.42
C VAL A 54 -4.55 -15.98 2.80
N GLU A 55 -3.61 -16.86 2.45
CA GLU A 55 -3.75 -18.32 2.63
C GLU A 55 -3.96 -18.71 4.10
N HIS A 56 -3.29 -18.01 5.01
CA HIS A 56 -3.28 -18.34 6.43
C HIS A 56 -4.08 -17.38 7.29
N ALA A 57 -4.84 -16.45 6.70
CA ALA A 57 -5.56 -15.39 7.41
C ALA A 57 -4.67 -14.72 8.48
N THR A 58 -3.41 -14.44 8.13
CA THR A 58 -2.40 -13.93 9.09
C THR A 58 -2.79 -12.57 9.67
N TYR A 59 -3.50 -11.77 8.87
CA TYR A 59 -4.00 -10.45 9.25
C TYR A 59 -5.44 -10.30 8.80
N GLN A 60 -6.18 -9.41 9.47
CA GLN A 60 -7.46 -8.96 8.94
C GLN A 60 -7.27 -8.28 7.56
N PRO A 61 -8.28 -8.27 6.67
CA PRO A 61 -8.14 -7.78 5.30
C PRO A 61 -7.53 -6.38 5.20
N LEU A 62 -8.03 -5.41 5.98
CA LEU A 62 -7.55 -4.03 5.97
C LEU A 62 -6.10 -3.92 6.46
N GLU A 63 -5.70 -4.70 7.48
CA GLU A 63 -4.31 -4.72 7.93
C GLU A 63 -3.38 -5.34 6.88
N ALA A 64 -3.78 -6.47 6.26
CA ALA A 64 -3.01 -7.09 5.19
C ALA A 64 -2.79 -6.11 4.03
N ALA A 65 -3.83 -5.37 3.65
CA ALA A 65 -3.77 -4.37 2.59
C ALA A 65 -2.93 -3.15 2.96
N ALA A 66 -3.04 -2.65 4.19
CA ALA A 66 -2.22 -1.53 4.69
C ALA A 66 -0.73 -1.89 4.70
N ARG A 67 -0.39 -3.09 5.17
CA ARG A 67 1.00 -3.60 5.16
C ARG A 67 1.52 -3.79 3.74
N PHE A 68 0.71 -4.34 2.84
CA PHE A 68 1.06 -4.51 1.44
C PHE A 68 1.30 -3.17 0.74
N HIS A 69 0.40 -2.21 0.96
CA HIS A 69 0.50 -0.84 0.49
C HIS A 69 1.80 -0.17 0.94
N HIS A 70 2.04 -0.15 2.26
CA HIS A 70 3.22 0.47 2.86
C HIS A 70 4.52 -0.09 2.27
N ARG A 71 4.64 -1.42 2.23
CA ARG A 71 5.86 -2.07 1.69
C ARG A 71 6.06 -1.79 0.20
N LEU A 72 5.01 -1.68 -0.61
CA LEU A 72 5.14 -1.24 -2.01
C LEU A 72 5.66 0.20 -2.11
N VAL A 73 5.14 1.12 -1.29
CA VAL A 73 5.61 2.51 -1.23
C VAL A 73 7.09 2.58 -0.81
N GLN A 74 7.46 1.77 0.19
CA GLN A 74 8.82 1.68 0.72
C GLN A 74 9.82 1.08 -0.28
N ILE A 75 9.43 0.05 -1.05
CA ILE A 75 10.27 -0.49 -2.13
C ILE A 75 10.48 0.57 -3.23
N HIS A 76 9.43 1.34 -3.53
CA HIS A 76 9.43 2.41 -4.53
C HIS A 76 9.94 1.95 -5.92
N PRO A 77 9.27 0.98 -6.56
CA PRO A 77 9.83 0.25 -7.70
C PRO A 77 9.97 1.06 -9.00
N PHE A 78 9.17 2.12 -9.19
CA PHE A 78 9.14 2.90 -10.42
C PHE A 78 9.76 4.30 -10.26
N ALA A 79 10.04 4.98 -11.37
CA ALA A 79 10.64 6.32 -11.34
C ALA A 79 9.67 7.40 -10.82
N ASN A 80 8.36 7.20 -10.98
CA ASN A 80 7.27 8.04 -10.47
C ASN A 80 5.98 7.19 -10.41
N GLY A 81 4.91 7.71 -9.80
CA GLY A 81 3.61 7.05 -9.75
C GLY A 81 3.44 6.01 -8.63
N ASN A 82 4.47 5.78 -7.80
CA ASN A 82 4.48 4.71 -6.79
C ASN A 82 3.33 4.82 -5.76
N GLY A 83 2.98 6.02 -5.28
CA GLY A 83 1.88 6.16 -4.32
C GLY A 83 0.52 5.75 -4.89
N ARG A 84 0.19 6.22 -6.11
CA ARG A 84 -1.06 5.83 -6.81
C ARG A 84 -1.07 4.34 -7.15
N HIS A 85 0.06 3.83 -7.63
CA HIS A 85 0.23 2.41 -7.92
C HIS A 85 0.02 1.54 -6.68
N ALA A 86 0.60 1.92 -5.54
CA ALA A 86 0.47 1.18 -4.28
C ALA A 86 -0.96 1.19 -3.72
N ARG A 87 -1.68 2.31 -3.79
CA ARG A 87 -3.10 2.37 -3.37
C ARG A 87 -3.98 1.44 -4.21
N ILE A 88 -3.91 1.56 -5.54
CA ILE A 88 -4.71 0.70 -6.44
C ILE A 88 -4.30 -0.78 -6.33
N SER A 89 -3.02 -1.06 -6.07
CA SER A 89 -2.54 -2.42 -5.81
C SER A 89 -3.17 -3.00 -4.53
N ALA A 90 -3.28 -2.20 -3.46
CA ALA A 90 -3.90 -2.60 -2.21
C ALA A 90 -5.43 -2.78 -2.34
N ASP A 91 -6.11 -1.88 -3.06
CA ASP A 91 -7.54 -2.02 -3.33
C ASP A 91 -7.83 -3.28 -4.18
N THR A 92 -7.01 -3.53 -5.19
CA THR A 92 -7.15 -4.74 -6.01
C THR A 92 -6.88 -6.00 -5.17
N TYR A 93 -5.94 -5.94 -4.24
CA TYR A 93 -5.65 -7.03 -3.32
C TYR A 93 -6.82 -7.31 -2.38
N LEU A 94 -7.44 -6.28 -1.79
CA LEU A 94 -8.66 -6.42 -0.98
C LEU A 94 -9.80 -7.08 -1.76
N VAL A 95 -10.17 -6.51 -2.90
CA VAL A 95 -11.31 -6.97 -3.69
C VAL A 95 -11.09 -8.39 -4.21
N ARG A 96 -9.87 -8.72 -4.65
CA ARG A 96 -9.61 -10.00 -5.34
C ARG A 96 -9.20 -11.13 -4.43
N CYS A 97 -8.66 -10.84 -3.25
CA CYS A 97 -8.16 -11.87 -2.34
C CYS A 97 -8.94 -12.00 -1.05
N PHE A 98 -9.68 -10.96 -0.64
CA PHE A 98 -10.46 -10.97 0.60
C PHE A 98 -11.96 -10.73 0.41
N ASP A 99 -12.42 -10.47 -0.82
CA ASP A 99 -13.82 -10.08 -1.10
C ASP A 99 -14.27 -8.88 -0.24
N HIS A 100 -13.35 -7.91 -0.09
CA HIS A 100 -13.54 -6.72 0.73
C HIS A 100 -13.55 -5.47 -0.16
N ASP A 101 -14.36 -4.48 0.21
CA ASP A 101 -14.42 -3.20 -0.48
C ASP A 101 -13.06 -2.45 -0.45
N PRO A 102 -12.77 -1.62 -1.48
CA PRO A 102 -11.57 -0.76 -1.49
C PRO A 102 -11.48 0.18 -0.28
N ILE A 103 -10.26 0.65 0.02
CA ILE A 103 -10.05 1.63 1.08
C ILE A 103 -10.47 3.03 0.59
N ASP A 104 -11.18 3.78 1.42
CA ASP A 104 -11.40 5.21 1.19
C ASP A 104 -10.15 6.01 1.61
N TRP A 105 -9.18 6.07 0.70
CA TRP A 105 -7.92 6.77 0.94
C TRP A 105 -8.10 8.28 1.12
N GLU A 106 -9.05 8.87 0.39
CA GLU A 106 -9.21 10.32 0.26
C GLU A 106 -10.19 10.85 1.31
N ASN A 107 -11.23 10.10 1.68
CA ASN A 107 -12.27 10.52 2.63
C ASN A 107 -12.80 11.94 2.32
N GLY A 108 -13.04 12.20 1.02
CA GLY A 108 -13.46 13.51 0.52
C GLY A 108 -12.36 14.56 0.37
N ALA A 109 -11.08 14.24 0.63
CA ALA A 109 -9.94 15.14 0.50
C ALA A 109 -8.86 14.60 -0.43
N ASP A 110 -8.37 15.45 -1.34
CA ASP A 110 -7.39 15.06 -2.36
C ASP A 110 -6.00 14.75 -1.75
N LEU A 111 -5.45 13.55 -1.99
CA LEU A 111 -4.10 13.20 -1.55
C LEU A 111 -2.97 13.72 -2.48
N ALA A 112 -3.30 14.36 -3.59
CA ALA A 112 -2.35 15.02 -4.48
C ALA A 112 -1.98 16.44 -4.00
N ASN A 113 -2.92 17.13 -3.34
CA ASN A 113 -2.73 18.47 -2.82
C ASN A 113 -2.29 18.45 -1.34
N ASN A 114 -1.52 19.47 -0.93
CA ASN A 114 -1.14 19.61 0.48
C ASN A 114 -2.38 19.98 1.31
N ASN A 115 -2.80 19.05 2.16
CA ASN A 115 -3.87 19.21 3.13
C ASN A 115 -3.62 18.30 4.34
N GLU A 116 -4.44 18.47 5.37
CA GLU A 116 -4.34 17.73 6.63
C GLU A 116 -4.44 16.21 6.42
N ARG A 117 -5.30 15.74 5.50
CA ARG A 117 -5.45 14.31 5.20
C ARG A 117 -4.16 13.73 4.62
N ARG A 118 -3.52 14.44 3.69
CA ARG A 118 -2.26 14.04 3.09
C ARG A 118 -1.11 14.05 4.11
N ASP A 119 -1.10 15.03 5.01
CA ASP A 119 -0.09 15.11 6.07
C ASP A 119 -0.25 13.96 7.07
N ALA A 120 -1.48 13.62 7.47
CA ALA A 120 -1.78 12.45 8.29
C ALA A 120 -1.36 11.14 7.60
N TYR A 121 -1.66 10.98 6.31
CA TYR A 121 -1.22 9.84 5.51
C TYR A 121 0.30 9.68 5.49
N ILE A 122 1.05 10.78 5.28
CA ILE A 122 2.51 10.73 5.30
C ILE A 122 3.05 10.44 6.69
N ALA A 123 2.47 11.02 7.73
CA ALA A 123 2.85 10.74 9.11
C ALA A 123 2.67 9.26 9.43
N ALA A 124 1.56 8.66 8.99
CA ALA A 124 1.29 7.24 9.17
C ALA A 124 2.29 6.34 8.44
N LEU A 125 2.66 6.67 7.20
CA LEU A 125 3.70 5.93 6.47
C LEU A 125 5.07 6.02 7.17
N ARG A 126 5.42 7.19 7.72
CA ARG A 126 6.69 7.37 8.46
C ARG A 126 6.71 6.59 9.79
N ALA A 127 5.58 6.47 10.47
CA ALA A 127 5.47 5.59 11.64
C ALA A 127 5.66 4.12 11.23
N ALA A 128 5.03 3.71 10.13
CA ALA A 128 5.13 2.35 9.61
C ALA A 128 6.55 1.97 9.12
N ASP A 129 7.35 2.94 8.66
CA ASP A 129 8.78 2.75 8.41
C ASP A 129 9.54 2.28 9.67
N GLY A 130 9.08 2.72 10.85
CA GLY A 130 9.55 2.30 12.17
C GLY A 130 8.89 1.04 12.73
N HIS A 131 8.10 0.32 11.92
CA HIS A 131 7.26 -0.82 12.31
C HIS A 131 6.07 -0.49 13.24
N ASP A 132 5.78 0.78 13.46
CA ASP A 132 4.57 1.24 14.11
C ASP A 132 3.46 1.40 13.07
N TYR A 133 2.62 0.36 12.92
CA TYR A 133 1.55 0.34 11.92
C TYR A 133 0.25 0.97 12.40
N ASP A 134 0.10 1.22 13.71
CA ASP A 134 -1.17 1.66 14.30
C ASP A 134 -1.72 2.93 13.63
N PRO A 135 -0.91 3.97 13.37
CA PRO A 135 -1.40 5.16 12.67
C PRO A 135 -1.89 4.88 11.26
N LEU A 136 -1.28 3.92 10.55
CA LEU A 136 -1.68 3.54 9.20
C LEU A 136 -2.96 2.70 9.22
N LEU A 137 -3.10 1.80 10.19
CA LEU A 137 -4.31 1.00 10.39
C LEU A 137 -5.51 1.91 10.71
N ALA A 138 -5.33 2.83 11.66
CA ALA A 138 -6.34 3.84 11.96
C ALA A 138 -6.69 4.70 10.72
N PHE A 139 -5.69 5.09 9.92
CA PHE A 139 -5.91 5.90 8.71
C PHE A 139 -6.81 5.20 7.68
N VAL A 140 -6.65 3.88 7.49
CA VAL A 140 -7.43 3.08 6.53
C VAL A 140 -8.75 2.56 7.09
N GLY A 141 -9.13 2.97 8.32
CA GLY A 141 -10.38 2.56 8.95
C GLY A 141 -10.36 1.15 9.54
N HIS A 142 -9.18 0.58 9.81
CA HIS A 142 -9.07 -0.64 10.60
C HIS A 142 -9.26 -0.26 12.08
N ALA A 143 -10.46 -0.49 12.60
CA ALA A 143 -10.73 -0.36 14.03
C ALA A 143 -10.00 -1.48 14.79
N ASN A 144 -9.34 -1.13 15.90
CA ASN A 144 -8.96 -2.14 16.87
C ASN A 144 -10.22 -2.52 17.63
N ASP A 145 -10.54 -3.81 17.72
CA ASP A 145 -11.71 -4.33 18.44
C ASP A 145 -11.75 -3.93 19.94
N ASP A 146 -10.70 -3.30 20.46
CA ASP A 146 -10.57 -2.86 21.85
C ASP A 146 -11.38 -1.60 22.20
N ASP A 147 -11.89 -0.83 21.23
CA ASP A 147 -12.68 0.39 21.50
C ASP A 147 -14.20 0.14 21.66
N ASN A 148 -14.66 -1.12 21.52
CA ASN A 148 -16.09 -1.46 21.54
C ASN A 148 -16.61 -2.01 22.89
N ASN A 149 -15.84 -1.90 23.98
CA ASN A 149 -16.22 -2.49 25.26
C ASN A 149 -16.36 -1.49 26.42
N ASN A 150 -16.73 -0.23 26.14
CA ASN A 150 -16.87 0.79 27.19
C ASN A 150 -18.08 1.72 27.03
N ASP A 151 -19.22 1.19 26.56
CA ASP A 151 -20.51 1.88 26.73
C ASP A 151 -21.66 0.88 26.93
N ASP A 152 -21.60 0.13 28.02
CA ASP A 152 -22.78 -0.52 28.62
C ASP A 152 -22.50 -0.75 30.12
N GLY A 153 -22.74 0.27 30.94
CA GLY A 153 -22.66 0.13 32.39
C GLY A 153 -22.72 1.42 33.19
N GLY A 154 -23.92 1.96 33.41
CA GLY A 154 -24.18 2.99 34.43
C GLY A 154 -25.46 3.78 34.23
#